data_AF-A0A8H3LMN7-F1
#
_entry.id   AF-A0A8H3LMN7-F1
#
_cell.length_a   1.000
_cell.length_b   1.000
_cell.length_c   1.000
_cell.angle_alpha   90.00
_cell.angle_beta   90.00
_cell.angle_gamma   90.00
#
_symmetry.space_group_name_H-M   'P 1'
#
loop_
_entity.id
_entity.type
_entity.pdbx_description
1 polymer ?
#
loop_
_entity_poly.entity_id
_entity_poly.type
_entity_poly.pdbx_seq_one_letter_code
_entity_poly.pdbx_strand_id
1 'polypeptide(L)'
;MSNNNQRKIQNREFLKAAIWQIVNDICNEEADELDVIPTQQFIASLSELVYKQAETFATNLENFANHANRSTISINDVKLCSRRNDELNMHINEFANSIVEQRVTRSSSNNIFLE
;
A
#
# COMPACT_ATOMS: atom_id res chain seq x y z
N MET A 1 -4.42 -26.26 -21.00
CA MET A 1 -3.71 -25.71 -19.82
C MET A 1 -2.75 -24.53 -20.12
N SER A 2 -2.53 -24.12 -21.39
CA SER A 2 -1.51 -23.10 -21.74
C SER A 2 -1.93 -21.62 -21.56
N ASN A 3 -3.20 -21.28 -21.81
CA ASN A 3 -3.64 -19.88 -21.91
C ASN A 3 -3.79 -19.14 -20.54
N ASN A 4 -4.18 -19.86 -19.48
CA ASN A 4 -4.36 -19.24 -18.15
C ASN A 4 -3.03 -18.90 -17.48
N ASN A 5 -1.99 -19.73 -17.65
CA ASN A 5 -0.67 -19.44 -17.11
C ASN A 5 -0.03 -18.27 -17.85
N GLN A 6 -0.18 -18.19 -19.18
CA GLN A 6 0.33 -17.07 -19.95
C GLN A 6 -0.27 -15.73 -19.49
N ARG A 7 -1.60 -15.69 -19.26
CA ARG A 7 -2.26 -14.49 -18.72
C ARG A 7 -1.77 -14.11 -17.32
N LYS A 8 -1.56 -15.09 -16.44
CA LYS A 8 -1.02 -14.82 -15.10
C LYS A 8 0.38 -14.23 -15.16
N ILE A 9 1.24 -14.77 -16.02
CA ILE A 9 2.60 -14.25 -16.24
C ILE A 9 2.52 -12.81 -16.76
N GLN A 10 1.74 -12.57 -17.81
CA GLN A 10 1.57 -11.23 -18.38
C GLN A 10 1.08 -10.21 -17.35
N ASN A 11 0.08 -10.57 -16.53
CA ASN A 11 -0.43 -9.69 -15.49
C ASN A 11 0.64 -9.38 -14.43
N ARG A 12 1.43 -10.39 -14.05
CA ARG A 12 2.52 -10.21 -13.08
C ARG A 12 3.61 -9.28 -13.61
N GLU A 13 4.03 -9.45 -14.86
CA GLU A 13 5.05 -8.59 -15.47
C GLU A 13 4.54 -7.15 -15.63
N PHE A 14 3.26 -6.96 -15.99
CA PHE A 14 2.63 -5.64 -16.03
C PHE A 14 2.62 -4.96 -14.66
N LEU A 15 2.22 -5.68 -13.61
CA LEU A 15 2.22 -5.14 -12.25
C LEU A 15 3.63 -4.78 -11.78
N LYS A 16 4.62 -5.62 -12.07
CA LYS A 16 6.02 -5.35 -11.74
C LYS A 16 6.57 -4.12 -12.46
N ALA A 17 6.23 -3.93 -13.74
CA ALA A 17 6.60 -2.74 -14.48
C ALA A 17 5.98 -1.46 -13.89
N ALA A 18 4.70 -1.52 -13.49
CA ALA A 18 4.04 -0.40 -12.82
C ALA A 18 4.68 -0.06 -11.46
N ILE A 19 5.04 -1.07 -10.66
CA ILE A 19 5.77 -0.88 -9.41
C ILE A 19 7.14 -0.27 -9.68
N TRP A 20 7.88 -0.77 -10.67
CA TRP A 20 9.19 -0.24 -11.02
C TRP A 20 9.11 1.25 -11.35
N GLN A 21 8.11 1.67 -12.12
CA GLN A 21 7.92 3.08 -12.45
C GLN A 21 7.73 3.94 -11.19
N ILE A 22 6.83 3.53 -10.29
CA ILE A 22 6.56 4.27 -9.05
C ILE A 22 7.79 4.31 -8.14
N VAL A 23 8.49 3.17 -8.00
CA VAL A 23 9.72 3.08 -7.19
C VAL A 23 10.83 3.94 -7.80
N ASN A 24 10.99 3.95 -9.12
CA ASN A 24 11.94 4.82 -9.80
C ASN A 24 11.64 6.30 -9.50
N ASP A 25 10.38 6.70 -9.59
CA ASP A 25 10.00 8.10 -9.40
C ASP A 25 10.26 8.55 -7.95
N ILE A 26 9.85 7.75 -6.95
CA ILE A 26 10.14 8.02 -5.53
C ILE A 26 11.64 8.02 -5.26
N CYS A 27 12.39 7.04 -5.78
CA CYS A 27 13.84 6.98 -5.57
C CYS A 27 14.57 8.20 -6.13
N ASN A 28 14.14 8.73 -7.28
CA ASN A 28 14.78 9.90 -7.86
C ASN A 28 14.47 11.17 -7.05
N GLU A 29 13.23 11.33 -6.57
CA GLU A 29 12.85 12.44 -5.69
C GLU A 29 13.68 12.44 -4.39
N GLU A 30 13.78 11.30 -3.72
CA GLU A 30 14.58 11.15 -2.50
C GLU A 30 16.09 11.31 -2.76
N ALA A 31 16.58 10.85 -3.91
CA ALA A 31 17.98 10.94 -4.27
C ALA A 31 18.42 12.38 -4.60
N ASP A 32 17.52 13.18 -5.17
CA ASP A 32 17.74 14.61 -5.38
C ASP A 32 17.91 15.35 -4.05
N GLU A 33 17.11 15.01 -3.02
CA GLU A 33 17.27 15.58 -1.67
C GLU A 33 18.57 15.17 -0.98
N LEU A 34 19.04 13.95 -1.25
CA LEU A 34 20.24 13.37 -0.66
C LEU A 34 21.54 13.68 -1.44
N ASP A 35 21.45 14.34 -2.60
CA ASP A 35 22.56 14.60 -3.54
C ASP A 35 23.31 13.30 -3.95
N VAL A 36 22.55 12.25 -4.28
CA VAL A 36 23.08 10.96 -4.73
C VAL A 36 22.43 10.51 -6.04
N ILE A 37 23.03 9.52 -6.71
CA ILE A 37 22.47 8.94 -7.95
C ILE A 37 22.13 7.47 -7.69
N PRO A 38 20.83 7.08 -7.73
CA PRO A 38 20.44 5.70 -7.50
C PRO A 38 20.83 4.84 -8.71
N THR A 39 21.44 3.69 -8.46
CA THR A 39 21.77 2.75 -9.54
C THR A 39 20.52 2.04 -10.04
N GLN A 40 20.52 1.65 -11.32
CA GLN A 40 19.43 0.87 -11.91
C GLN A 40 19.23 -0.48 -11.19
N GLN A 41 20.31 -1.08 -10.70
CA GLN A 41 20.28 -2.32 -9.93
C GLN A 41 19.62 -2.12 -8.56
N PHE A 42 19.87 -0.98 -7.90
CA PHE A 42 19.22 -0.63 -6.65
C PHE A 42 17.70 -0.48 -6.85
N ILE A 43 17.29 0.31 -7.85
CA ILE A 43 15.87 0.54 -8.17
C ILE A 43 15.17 -0.79 -8.52
N ALA A 44 15.79 -1.64 -9.35
CA ALA A 44 15.25 -2.95 -9.69
C ALA A 44 15.11 -3.87 -8.47
N SER A 45 16.11 -3.87 -7.59
CA SER A 45 16.10 -4.68 -6.36
C SER A 45 15.04 -4.20 -5.37
N LEU A 46 14.89 -2.89 -5.20
CA LEU A 46 13.86 -2.28 -4.36
C LEU A 46 12.45 -2.56 -4.92
N SER A 47 12.28 -2.52 -6.25
CA SER A 47 11.02 -2.87 -6.90
C SER A 47 10.60 -4.31 -6.60
N GLU A 48 11.54 -5.26 -6.65
CA GLU A 48 11.26 -6.66 -6.27
C GLU A 48 10.92 -6.80 -4.78
N LEU A 49 11.60 -6.04 -3.91
CA LEU A 49 11.31 -6.01 -2.48
C LEU A 49 9.89 -5.49 -2.22
N VAL A 50 9.49 -4.38 -2.85
CA VAL A 50 8.14 -3.80 -2.73
C VAL A 50 7.08 -4.78 -3.22
N TYR A 51 7.31 -5.45 -4.36
CA TYR A 51 6.39 -6.47 -4.88
C TYR A 51 6.20 -7.62 -3.87
N LYS A 52 7.29 -8.16 -3.31
CA LYS A 52 7.22 -9.23 -2.29
C LYS A 52 6.58 -8.77 -0.99
N GLN A 53 6.79 -7.52 -0.61
CA GLN A 53 6.17 -6.93 0.57
C GLN A 53 4.65 -6.80 0.38
N ALA A 54 4.19 -6.47 -0.82
CA ALA A 54 2.76 -6.43 -1.15
C ALA A 54 2.10 -7.82 -1.03
N GLU A 55 2.78 -8.90 -1.48
CA GLU A 55 2.29 -10.28 -1.29
C GLU A 55 2.16 -10.64 0.20
N THR A 56 3.16 -10.23 1.00
CA THR A 56 3.15 -10.41 2.46
C THR A 56 2.00 -9.64 3.11
N PHE A 57 1.78 -8.39 2.71
CA PHE A 57 0.68 -7.58 3.22
C PHE A 57 -0.68 -8.13 2.83
N ALA A 58 -0.88 -8.56 1.59
CA ALA A 58 -2.14 -9.17 1.14
C ALA A 58 -2.52 -10.36 2.03
N THR A 59 -1.57 -11.27 2.28
CA THR A 59 -1.77 -12.44 3.15
C THR A 59 -2.07 -12.05 4.60
N ASN A 60 -1.33 -11.08 5.14
CA ASN A 60 -1.55 -10.61 6.51
C ASN A 60 -2.94 -9.97 6.67
N LEU A 61 -3.33 -9.10 5.73
CA LEU A 61 -4.62 -8.40 5.77
C LEU A 61 -5.79 -9.38 5.69
N GLU A 62 -5.71 -10.38 4.81
CA GLU A 62 -6.71 -11.44 4.71
C GLU A 62 -6.83 -12.22 6.04
N ASN A 63 -5.69 -12.61 6.62
CA ASN A 63 -5.67 -13.33 7.89
C ASN A 63 -6.25 -12.52 9.06
N PHE A 64 -5.99 -11.21 9.13
CA PHE A 64 -6.53 -10.36 10.19
C PHE A 64 -8.04 -10.15 10.06
N ALA A 65 -8.53 -9.93 8.84
CA ALA A 65 -9.96 -9.85 8.59
C ALA A 65 -10.66 -11.18 8.96
N ASN A 66 -10.09 -12.31 8.51
CA ASN A 66 -10.63 -13.64 8.79
C ASN A 66 -10.60 -13.99 10.29
N HIS A 67 -9.54 -13.62 11.01
CA HIS A 67 -9.45 -13.81 12.47
C HIS A 67 -10.58 -13.09 13.22
N ALA A 68 -11.05 -11.96 12.70
CA ALA A 68 -12.20 -11.23 13.22
C ALA A 68 -13.54 -11.64 12.60
N ASN A 69 -13.61 -12.81 11.93
CA ASN A 69 -14.79 -13.34 11.22
C ASN A 69 -15.36 -12.37 10.15
N ARG A 70 -14.50 -11.64 9.45
CA ARG A 70 -14.87 -10.71 8.36
C ARG A 70 -14.27 -11.16 7.04
N SER A 71 -15.03 -10.97 5.96
CA SER A 71 -14.54 -11.13 4.57
C SER A 71 -14.06 -9.81 3.95
N THR A 72 -14.29 -8.70 4.64
CA THR A 72 -13.90 -7.35 4.18
C THR A 72 -12.82 -6.79 5.10
N ILE A 73 -11.70 -6.36 4.49
CA ILE A 73 -10.59 -5.71 5.17
C ILE A 73 -11.02 -4.32 5.66
N SER A 74 -10.65 -4.01 6.90
CA SER A 74 -10.94 -2.76 7.60
C SER A 74 -9.66 -1.98 7.92
N ILE A 75 -9.81 -0.72 8.34
CA ILE A 75 -8.68 0.12 8.78
C ILE A 75 -7.90 -0.52 9.93
N ASN A 76 -8.57 -1.26 10.82
CA ASN A 76 -7.91 -1.92 11.96
C ASN A 76 -6.95 -3.02 11.51
N ASP A 77 -7.25 -3.72 10.40
CA ASP A 77 -6.37 -4.75 9.85
C ASP A 77 -5.08 -4.12 9.29
N VAL A 78 -5.18 -2.95 8.64
CA VAL A 78 -4.04 -2.17 8.14
C VAL A 78 -3.19 -1.63 9.30
N LYS A 79 -3.82 -1.08 10.35
CA LYS A 79 -3.11 -0.65 11.57
C LYS A 79 -2.34 -1.82 12.20
N LEU A 80 -2.87 -3.03 12.14
CA LEU A 80 -2.21 -4.21 12.68
C LEU A 80 -0.97 -4.62 11.85
N CYS A 81 -0.92 -4.29 10.56
CA CYS A 81 0.26 -4.55 9.71
C CYS A 81 1.50 -3.75 10.15
N SER A 82 1.35 -2.56 10.71
CA SER A 82 2.47 -1.71 11.15
C SER A 82 2.95 -1.97 12.57
N ARG A 83 2.29 -2.86 13.33
CA ARG A 83 2.50 -3.09 14.78
C ARG A 83 3.92 -3.46 15.24
N ARG A 84 4.81 -3.81 14.31
CA ARG A 84 6.18 -4.24 14.61
C ARG A 84 7.19 -3.09 14.64
N ASN A 85 6.77 -1.91 14.21
CA ASN A 85 7.57 -0.69 14.24
C ASN A 85 6.70 0.41 14.86
N ASP A 86 7.07 0.87 16.05
CA ASP A 86 6.25 1.78 16.85
C ASP A 86 6.05 3.14 16.17
N GLU A 87 7.10 3.70 15.56
CA GLU A 87 7.03 4.97 14.83
C GLU A 87 6.11 4.85 13.60
N LEU A 88 6.28 3.79 12.81
CA LEU A 88 5.40 3.51 11.68
C LEU A 88 3.96 3.27 12.15
N ASN A 89 3.77 2.58 13.28
CA ASN A 89 2.44 2.35 13.83
C ASN A 89 1.77 3.66 14.23
N MET A 90 2.51 4.58 14.86
CA MET A 90 2.04 5.91 15.21
C MET A 90 1.58 6.67 13.96
N HIS A 91 2.44 6.80 12.94
CA HIS A 91 2.09 7.53 11.70
C HIS A 91 0.89 6.94 10.96
N ILE A 92 0.80 5.61 10.88
CA ILE A 92 -0.35 4.95 10.25
C ILE A 92 -1.63 5.18 11.06
N ASN A 93 -1.55 5.23 12.39
CA ASN A 93 -2.70 5.54 13.24
C ASN A 93 -3.18 6.98 13.07
N GLU A 94 -2.26 7.93 13.05
CA GLU A 94 -2.55 9.36 12.82
C GLU A 94 -3.23 9.55 11.46
N PHE A 95 -2.67 8.96 10.40
CA PHE A 95 -3.24 9.00 9.06
C PHE A 95 -4.63 8.35 8.99
N ALA A 96 -4.82 7.22 9.67
CA ALA A 96 -6.12 6.57 9.74
C ALA A 96 -7.18 7.43 10.46
N ASN A 97 -6.78 8.15 11.52
CA ASN A 97 -7.68 9.03 12.25
C ASN A 97 -8.09 10.23 11.38
N SER A 98 -7.16 10.83 10.63
CA SER A 98 -7.49 11.93 9.71
C SER A 98 -8.49 11.53 8.61
N ILE A 99 -8.40 10.30 8.09
CA ILE A 99 -9.39 9.75 7.15
C ILE A 99 -10.79 9.66 7.80
N VAL A 100 -10.86 9.22 9.05
CA VAL A 100 -12.13 9.11 9.78
C VAL A 100 -12.74 10.50 9.99
N GLU A 101 -11.92 11.47 10.42
CA GLU A 101 -12.35 12.86 10.61
C GLU A 101 -12.87 13.48 9.31
N GLN A 102 -12.17 13.30 8.19
CA GLN A 102 -12.61 13.79 6.87
C GLN A 102 -13.96 13.20 6.42
N ARG A 103 -14.26 11.95 6.80
CA ARG A 103 -15.57 11.34 6.49
C ARG A 103 -16.69 11.95 7.31
N VAL A 104 -16.42 12.27 8.59
CA VAL A 104 -17.39 12.93 9.48
C VAL A 104 -17.71 14.35 8.98
N THR A 105 -16.69 15.12 8.61
CA THR A 105 -16.90 16.49 8.08
C THR A 105 -17.70 16.47 6.78
N ARG A 106 -17.36 15.58 5.84
CA ARG A 106 -18.10 15.45 4.57
C ARG A 106 -19.57 15.05 4.77
N SER A 107 -19.84 14.16 5.73
CA SER A 107 -21.21 13.73 6.05
C SER A 107 -22.01 14.84 6.70
N SER A 108 -21.36 15.65 7.55
CA SER A 108 -21.97 16.84 8.16
C SER A 108 -22.30 17.88 7.10
N SER A 109 -21.38 18.17 6.17
CA SER A 109 -21.59 19.11 5.06
C SER A 109 -22.73 18.69 4.12
N ASN A 110 -22.91 17.40 3.84
CA ASN A 110 -24.00 16.95 2.98
C ASN A 110 -25.39 17.07 3.64
N ASN A 111 -25.49 16.96 4.97
CA ASN A 111 -26.77 17.11 5.67
C ASN A 111 -27.24 18.57 5.74
N ILE A 112 -26.34 19.56 5.71
CA ILE A 112 -26.70 20.99 5.75
C ILE A 112 -27.31 21.51 4.43
N PHE A 113 -27.18 20.78 3.33
CA PHE A 113 -27.75 21.15 2.01
C PHE A 113 -29.06 20.40 1.68
N LEU A 114 -29.59 19.60 2.60
CA LEU A 114 -30.83 18.82 2.44
C LEU A 114 -31.99 19.31 3.32
N GLU A 115 -31.80 20.40 4.08
CA GLU A 115 -32.85 21.21 4.73
C GLU A 115 -33.04 22.53 3.97
#